data_AF-A0A151E7H5-F1
#
_entry.id   AF-A0A151E7H5-F1
#
_cell.length_a   1.000
_cell.length_b   1.000
_cell.length_c   1.000
_cell.angle_alpha   90.00
_cell.angle_beta   90.00
_cell.angle_gamma   90.00
#
_symmetry.space_group_name_H-M   'P 1'
#
loop_
_entity.id
_entity.type
_entity.pdbx_description
1 polymer ?
#
loop_
_entity_poly.entity_id
_entity_poly.type
_entity_poly.pdbx_seq_one_letter_code
_entity_poly.pdbx_strand_id
1 'polypeptide(L)'
;MFYDLLAILICIIILIIYLNTKKYYSVQGLLIAILCVLLIVFKSKEILINLNFNKILLPVIIFTIISILLLIYLGYKSNSLRIPKWFFPLLLIYLFFGIGQQILYQSIFHNSINNLLNNQILSVFLTSLFILAFHIDKKHYFSKQFKLMIFPAIFWSIMFAIQPNVILLGTSHGILASVYYIFIHGKNIIKEKF
;
A
#
# COMPACT_ATOMS: atom_id res chain seq x y z
N MET A 1 23.38 9.08 -1.21
CA MET A 1 23.72 8.46 0.09
C MET A 1 23.10 9.18 1.29
N PHE A 2 23.54 10.39 1.68
CA PHE A 2 22.95 11.10 2.85
C PHE A 2 21.43 11.29 2.73
N TYR A 3 20.97 11.75 1.56
CA TYR A 3 19.55 11.96 1.29
C TYR A 3 18.71 10.68 1.29
N ASP A 4 19.29 9.55 0.89
CA ASP A 4 18.62 8.24 0.91
C ASP A 4 18.46 7.74 2.35
N LEU A 5 19.51 7.88 3.16
CA LEU A 5 19.46 7.53 4.58
C LEU A 5 18.43 8.38 5.32
N LEU A 6 18.39 9.69 5.06
CA LEU A 6 17.40 10.59 5.63
C LEU A 6 15.97 10.21 5.21
N ALA A 7 15.75 9.89 3.94
CA ALA A 7 14.45 9.46 3.45
C ALA A 7 13.98 8.17 4.14
N ILE A 8 14.86 7.19 4.30
CA ILE A 8 14.58 5.94 5.04
C ILE A 8 14.24 6.24 6.50
N LEU A 9 15.01 7.10 7.16
CA LEU A 9 14.75 7.49 8.54
C LEU A 9 13.35 8.13 8.68
N ILE A 10 13.00 9.06 7.79
CA ILE A 10 11.67 9.70 7.81
C ILE A 10 10.57 8.67 7.52
N CYS A 11 10.77 7.74 6.59
CA CYS A 11 9.84 6.63 6.34
C CYS A 11 9.62 5.75 7.59
N ILE A 12 10.68 5.44 8.32
CA ILE A 12 10.59 4.70 9.60
C ILE A 12 9.85 5.53 10.65
N ILE A 13 10.12 6.82 10.75
CA ILE A 13 9.40 7.74 11.65
C ILE A 13 7.90 7.77 11.30
N ILE A 14 7.55 7.88 10.02
CA ILE A 14 6.16 7.83 9.55
C ILE A 14 5.51 6.52 10.00
N LEU A 15 6.19 5.38 9.81
CA LEU A 15 5.68 4.08 10.24
C LEU A 15 5.47 4.03 11.76
N ILE A 16 6.42 4.52 12.56
CA ILE A 16 6.31 4.56 14.02
C ILE A 16 5.12 5.44 14.45
N ILE A 17 4.96 6.62 13.85
CA ILE A 17 3.82 7.50 14.16
C ILE A 17 2.52 6.82 13.75
N TYR A 18 2.46 6.19 12.57
CA TYR A 18 1.31 5.44 12.10
C TYR A 18 0.92 4.31 13.07
N LEU A 19 1.90 3.51 13.48
CA LEU A 19 1.74 2.44 14.47
C LEU A 19 1.39 2.94 15.88
N ASN A 20 1.43 4.24 16.15
CA ASN A 20 0.95 4.84 17.39
C ASN A 20 -0.36 5.63 17.23
N THR A 21 -0.72 5.97 15.99
CA THR A 21 -1.93 6.73 15.67
C THR A 21 -3.19 5.90 15.97
N LYS A 22 -4.13 6.48 16.70
CA LYS A 22 -5.46 5.87 16.97
C LYS A 22 -6.55 6.38 16.03
N LYS A 23 -6.39 7.60 15.49
CA LYS A 23 -7.34 8.26 14.58
C LYS A 23 -6.58 9.06 13.52
N TYR A 24 -6.97 8.96 12.26
CA TYR A 24 -6.33 9.68 11.14
C TYR A 24 -6.49 11.20 11.23
N TYR A 25 -7.56 11.72 11.85
CA TYR A 25 -7.77 13.16 12.06
C TYR A 25 -7.06 13.71 13.32
N SER A 26 -6.16 12.94 13.92
CA SER A 26 -5.36 13.42 15.06
C SER A 26 -4.16 14.24 14.58
N VAL A 27 -3.53 14.98 15.52
CA VAL A 27 -2.25 15.67 15.28
C VAL A 27 -1.20 14.72 14.68
N GLN A 28 -1.19 13.46 15.09
CA GLN A 28 -0.28 12.43 14.55
C GLN A 28 -0.58 12.10 13.09
N GLY A 29 -1.86 12.02 12.71
CA GLY A 29 -2.26 11.82 11.31
C GLY A 29 -1.91 13.01 10.42
N LEU A 30 -2.09 14.24 10.93
CA LEU A 30 -1.63 15.45 10.24
C LEU A 30 -0.11 15.46 10.07
N LEU A 31 0.64 15.07 11.11
CA LEU A 31 2.09 14.96 11.07
C LEU A 31 2.56 13.95 10.02
N ILE A 32 1.91 12.78 9.92
CA ILE A 32 2.17 11.81 8.85
C ILE A 32 1.96 12.44 7.48
N ALA A 33 0.83 13.13 7.26
CA ALA A 33 0.54 13.76 5.99
C ALA A 33 1.61 14.81 5.61
N ILE A 34 2.01 15.66 6.57
CA ILE A 34 3.07 16.65 6.38
C ILE A 34 4.40 15.96 6.02
N LEU A 35 4.80 14.93 6.77
CA LEU A 35 6.05 14.21 6.50
C LEU A 35 6.03 13.53 5.12
N CYS A 36 4.89 12.95 4.72
CA CYS A 36 4.73 12.38 3.37
C CYS A 36 4.87 13.46 2.29
N VAL A 37 4.22 14.62 2.45
CA VAL A 37 4.33 15.72 1.48
C VAL A 37 5.77 16.23 1.40
N LEU A 38 6.42 16.43 2.55
CA LEU A 38 7.83 16.84 2.60
C LEU A 38 8.73 15.83 1.89
N LEU A 39 8.54 14.52 2.14
CA LEU A 39 9.28 13.47 1.44
C LEU A 39 9.04 13.50 -0.07
N ILE A 40 7.80 13.65 -0.51
CA ILE A 40 7.45 13.72 -1.94
C ILE A 40 8.11 14.91 -2.60
N VAL A 41 8.08 16.09 -1.98
CA VAL A 41 8.73 17.30 -2.49
C VAL A 41 10.25 17.09 -2.54
N PHE A 42 10.82 16.58 -1.46
CA PHE A 42 12.26 16.34 -1.31
C PHE A 42 12.81 15.30 -2.30
N LYS A 43 12.07 14.23 -2.56
CA LYS A 43 12.42 13.13 -3.48
C LYS A 43 11.73 13.22 -4.84
N SER A 44 11.13 14.37 -5.17
CA SER A 44 10.34 14.57 -6.40
C SER A 44 11.04 14.14 -7.69
N LYS A 45 12.36 14.38 -7.79
CA LYS A 45 13.18 13.96 -8.95
C LYS A 45 13.33 12.45 -9.10
N GLU A 46 13.15 11.69 -8.02
CA GLU A 46 13.24 10.23 -7.98
C GLU A 46 11.87 9.56 -8.14
N ILE A 47 10.78 10.34 -8.11
CA ILE A 47 9.43 9.86 -8.39
C ILE A 47 9.32 9.63 -9.90
N LEU A 48 9.77 8.45 -10.33
CA LEU A 48 9.66 7.99 -11.69
C LEU A 48 8.21 7.63 -12.02
N ILE A 49 7.51 8.58 -12.64
CA ILE A 49 6.26 8.31 -13.36
C ILE A 49 6.63 7.75 -14.72
N ASN A 50 6.83 6.44 -14.80
CA ASN A 50 6.95 5.76 -16.07
C ASN A 50 5.56 5.48 -16.63
N LEU A 51 5.25 5.97 -17.83
CA LEU A 51 3.99 5.65 -18.52
C LEU A 51 4.12 4.45 -19.45
N ASN A 52 5.33 3.89 -19.60
CA ASN A 52 5.49 2.59 -20.22
C ASN A 52 5.10 1.50 -19.19
N PHE A 53 4.25 0.57 -19.61
CA PHE A 53 3.74 -0.52 -18.76
C PHE A 53 4.17 -1.92 -19.26
N ASN A 54 4.87 -2.01 -20.39
CA ASN A 54 4.88 -3.21 -21.22
C ASN A 54 5.36 -4.50 -20.53
N LYS A 55 6.35 -4.43 -19.61
CA LYS A 55 6.87 -5.65 -18.96
C LYS A 55 6.02 -6.13 -17.79
N ILE A 56 5.26 -5.24 -17.16
CA ILE A 56 4.55 -5.54 -15.90
C ILE A 56 3.03 -5.41 -15.99
N LEU A 57 2.49 -4.88 -17.10
CA LEU A 57 1.05 -4.67 -17.29
C LEU A 57 0.26 -5.97 -17.11
N LEU A 58 0.60 -6.98 -17.90
CA LEU A 58 -0.08 -8.27 -17.90
C LEU A 58 -0.03 -8.97 -16.53
N PRO A 59 1.15 -9.15 -15.87
CA PRO A 59 1.19 -9.80 -14.57
C PRO A 59 0.43 -9.00 -13.50
N VAL A 60 0.45 -7.66 -13.53
CA VAL A 60 -0.32 -6.85 -12.56
C VAL A 60 -1.83 -6.99 -12.78
N ILE A 61 -2.30 -7.01 -14.03
CA ILE A 61 -3.72 -7.22 -14.34
C ILE A 61 -4.17 -8.61 -13.87
N ILE A 62 -3.42 -9.66 -14.23
CA ILE A 62 -3.73 -11.04 -13.83
C ILE A 62 -3.78 -11.14 -12.30
N PHE A 63 -2.76 -10.63 -11.62
CA PHE A 63 -2.69 -10.61 -10.16
C PHE A 63 -3.90 -9.89 -9.53
N THR A 64 -4.26 -8.72 -10.08
CA THR A 64 -5.38 -7.92 -9.58
C THR A 64 -6.70 -8.67 -9.75
N ILE A 65 -6.95 -9.27 -10.92
CA ILE A 65 -8.18 -10.04 -11.19
C ILE A 65 -8.26 -11.25 -10.26
N ILE A 66 -7.20 -12.05 -10.14
CA ILE A 66 -7.19 -13.24 -9.26
C ILE A 66 -7.44 -12.83 -7.81
N SER A 67 -6.82 -11.73 -7.36
CA SER A 67 -6.99 -11.22 -6.00
C SER A 67 -8.42 -10.70 -5.76
N ILE A 68 -9.04 -10.04 -6.74
CA ILE A 68 -10.46 -9.64 -6.67
C ILE A 68 -11.34 -10.88 -6.52
N LEU A 69 -11.15 -11.90 -7.37
CA LEU A 69 -11.94 -13.13 -7.33
C LEU A 69 -11.80 -13.83 -5.97
N LEU A 70 -10.59 -13.89 -5.41
CA LEU A 70 -10.34 -14.43 -4.09
C LEU A 70 -11.08 -13.62 -3.00
N LEU A 71 -11.03 -12.29 -3.05
CA LEU A 71 -11.73 -11.43 -2.08
C LEU A 71 -13.26 -11.56 -2.20
N ILE A 72 -13.80 -11.68 -3.41
CA ILE A 72 -15.22 -11.96 -3.65
C ILE A 72 -15.59 -13.32 -3.05
N TYR A 73 -14.78 -14.36 -3.30
CA TYR A 73 -15.03 -15.70 -2.74
C TYR A 73 -15.01 -15.69 -1.19
N LEU A 74 -14.06 -14.98 -0.57
CA LEU A 74 -14.02 -14.81 0.88
C LEU A 74 -15.22 -14.00 1.41
N GLY A 75 -15.63 -12.96 0.68
CA GLY A 75 -16.84 -12.20 0.93
C GLY A 75 -18.10 -13.06 0.88
N TYR A 76 -18.22 -13.92 -0.13
CA TYR A 76 -19.30 -14.89 -0.29
C TYR A 76 -19.35 -15.83 0.91
N LYS A 77 -18.24 -16.52 1.19
CA LYS A 77 -18.13 -17.51 2.27
C LYS A 77 -18.49 -16.94 3.64
N SER A 78 -18.26 -15.65 3.85
CA SER A 78 -18.58 -15.02 5.11
C SER A 78 -19.98 -14.40 5.15
N ASN A 79 -20.74 -14.30 4.05
CA ASN A 79 -22.00 -13.55 3.88
C ASN A 79 -21.86 -12.01 3.93
N SER A 80 -20.82 -11.43 3.31
CA SER A 80 -20.60 -9.96 3.20
C SER A 80 -20.72 -9.42 1.79
N LEU A 81 -21.17 -10.22 0.81
CA LEU A 81 -21.38 -9.71 -0.54
C LEU A 81 -22.56 -8.73 -0.57
N ARG A 82 -22.27 -7.47 -0.29
CA ARG A 82 -23.16 -6.34 -0.48
C ARG A 82 -22.34 -5.21 -1.06
N ILE A 83 -22.67 -4.77 -2.26
CA ILE A 83 -22.02 -3.62 -2.88
C ILE A 83 -22.82 -2.38 -2.47
N PRO A 84 -22.27 -1.51 -1.61
CA PRO A 84 -22.97 -0.29 -1.20
C PRO A 84 -22.99 0.74 -2.33
N LYS A 85 -23.99 1.63 -2.32
CA LYS A 85 -24.09 2.74 -3.30
C LYS A 85 -22.86 3.66 -3.33
N TRP A 86 -22.14 3.75 -2.20
CA TRP A 86 -20.92 4.54 -2.06
C TRP A 86 -19.64 3.82 -2.52
N PHE A 87 -19.75 2.64 -3.17
CA PHE A 87 -18.58 1.93 -3.70
C PHE A 87 -17.78 2.75 -4.71
N PHE A 88 -18.41 3.41 -5.67
CA PHE A 88 -17.67 4.17 -6.69
C PHE A 88 -16.91 5.38 -6.09
N PRO A 89 -17.50 6.20 -5.21
CA PRO A 89 -16.74 7.20 -4.45
C PRO A 89 -15.59 6.60 -3.65
N LEU A 90 -15.81 5.46 -2.98
CA LEU A 90 -14.76 4.75 -2.23
C LEU A 90 -13.62 4.33 -3.15
N LEU A 91 -13.93 3.70 -4.29
CA LEU A 91 -12.95 3.26 -5.28
C LEU A 91 -12.08 4.44 -5.71
N LEU A 92 -12.68 5.58 -6.05
CA LEU A 92 -11.94 6.77 -6.46
C LEU A 92 -10.97 7.26 -5.37
N ILE A 93 -11.44 7.34 -4.12
CA ILE A 93 -10.60 7.74 -2.97
C ILE A 93 -9.43 6.76 -2.80
N TYR A 94 -9.71 5.46 -2.86
CA TYR A 94 -8.69 4.42 -2.69
C TYR A 94 -7.70 4.35 -3.86
N LEU A 95 -8.08 4.76 -5.07
CA LEU A 95 -7.12 4.90 -6.18
C LEU A 95 -6.06 5.96 -5.86
N PHE A 96 -6.48 7.16 -5.43
CA PHE A 96 -5.54 8.20 -5.02
C PHE A 96 -4.69 7.78 -3.83
N PHE A 97 -5.31 7.16 -2.83
CA PHE A 97 -4.60 6.68 -1.65
C PHE A 97 -3.60 5.57 -1.99
N GLY A 98 -4.00 4.62 -2.84
CA GLY A 98 -3.14 3.52 -3.30
C GLY A 98 -1.93 4.03 -4.07
N ILE A 99 -2.09 5.03 -4.94
CA ILE A 99 -0.97 5.68 -5.64
C ILE A 99 -0.05 6.39 -4.64
N GLY A 100 -0.60 7.19 -3.71
CA GLY A 100 0.20 7.87 -2.69
C GLY A 100 1.01 6.91 -1.82
N GLN A 101 0.42 5.77 -1.44
CA GLN A 101 1.12 4.72 -0.71
C GLN A 101 2.23 4.07 -1.56
N GLN A 102 1.99 3.77 -2.83
CA GLN A 102 3.05 3.19 -3.69
C GLN A 102 4.18 4.19 -3.99
N ILE A 103 3.91 5.50 -4.04
CA ILE A 103 4.98 6.52 -4.09
C ILE A 103 5.87 6.41 -2.85
N LEU A 104 5.27 6.38 -1.66
CA LEU A 104 6.02 6.27 -0.41
C LEU A 104 6.82 4.95 -0.34
N TYR A 105 6.18 3.82 -0.61
CA TYR A 105 6.78 2.50 -0.47
C TYR A 105 7.83 2.22 -1.54
N GLN A 106 7.54 2.55 -2.78
CA GLN A 106 8.38 2.15 -3.91
C GLN A 106 9.28 3.30 -4.36
N SER A 107 8.70 4.40 -4.86
CA SER A 107 9.51 5.50 -5.39
C SER A 107 10.46 6.13 -4.37
N ILE A 108 10.06 6.19 -3.10
CA ILE A 108 10.86 6.80 -2.05
C ILE A 108 11.65 5.73 -1.28
N PHE A 109 10.97 4.81 -0.60
CA PHE A 109 11.64 3.86 0.29
C PHE A 109 12.46 2.81 -0.48
N HIS A 110 11.88 2.09 -1.46
CA HIS A 110 12.60 1.08 -2.23
C HIS A 110 13.83 1.66 -2.95
N ASN A 111 13.66 2.78 -3.66
CA ASN A 111 14.77 3.42 -4.37
C ASN A 111 15.89 3.86 -3.41
N SER A 112 15.53 4.46 -2.27
CA SER A 112 16.53 4.86 -1.27
C SER A 112 17.30 3.66 -0.72
N ILE A 113 16.63 2.56 -0.42
CA ILE A 113 17.28 1.32 0.04
C ILE A 113 18.18 0.74 -1.05
N ASN A 114 17.69 0.69 -2.29
CA ASN A 114 18.46 0.15 -3.40
C ASN A 114 19.70 1.01 -3.72
N ASN A 115 19.59 2.34 -3.64
CA ASN A 115 20.71 3.26 -3.81
C ASN A 115 21.78 3.09 -2.71
N LEU A 116 21.38 2.75 -1.48
CA LEU A 116 22.32 2.53 -0.38
C LEU A 116 22.98 1.15 -0.42
N LEU A 117 22.21 0.10 -0.71
CA LEU A 117 22.67 -1.29 -0.60
C LEU A 117 23.17 -1.86 -1.93
N ASN A 118 22.80 -1.24 -3.06
CA ASN A 118 23.03 -1.73 -4.41
C ASN A 118 22.64 -3.22 -4.58
N ASN A 119 21.56 -3.64 -3.91
CA ASN A 119 21.09 -5.01 -3.89
C ASN A 119 19.57 -5.04 -4.04
N GLN A 120 19.12 -5.40 -5.23
CA GLN A 120 17.71 -5.38 -5.60
C GLN A 120 16.88 -6.41 -4.82
N ILE A 121 17.43 -7.60 -4.57
CA ILE A 121 16.73 -8.66 -3.80
C ILE A 121 16.48 -8.20 -2.37
N LEU A 122 17.51 -7.64 -1.73
CA LEU A 122 17.38 -7.12 -0.37
C LEU A 122 16.42 -5.91 -0.31
N SER A 123 16.43 -5.06 -1.34
CA SER A 123 15.50 -3.94 -1.47
C SER A 123 14.05 -4.38 -1.60
N VAL A 124 13.77 -5.41 -2.41
CA VAL A 124 12.46 -6.05 -2.52
C VAL A 124 12.01 -6.59 -1.16
N PHE A 125 12.88 -7.32 -0.46
CA PHE A 125 12.57 -7.91 0.83
C PHE A 125 12.24 -6.84 1.88
N LEU A 126 13.11 -5.84 2.06
CA LEU A 126 12.91 -4.77 3.04
C LEU A 126 11.68 -3.91 2.71
N THR A 127 11.43 -3.62 1.44
CA THR A 127 10.23 -2.89 1.01
C THR A 127 8.96 -3.68 1.31
N SER A 128 8.98 -5.00 1.07
CA SER A 128 7.83 -5.87 1.39
C SER A 128 7.53 -5.87 2.89
N LEU A 129 8.56 -5.94 3.74
CA LEU A 129 8.42 -5.83 5.19
C LEU A 129 7.86 -4.47 5.61
N PHE A 130 8.34 -3.38 5.00
CA PHE A 130 7.85 -2.03 5.26
C PHE A 130 6.36 -1.89 4.92
N ILE A 131 5.94 -2.37 3.74
CA ILE A 131 4.52 -2.42 3.34
C ILE A 131 3.70 -3.23 4.35
N LEU A 132 4.19 -4.40 4.75
CA LEU A 132 3.50 -5.25 5.71
C LEU A 132 3.31 -4.58 7.06
N ALA A 133 4.30 -3.82 7.52
CA ALA A 133 4.24 -3.12 8.80
C ALA A 133 3.08 -2.09 8.85
N PHE A 134 2.76 -1.40 7.74
CA PHE A 134 1.58 -0.52 7.66
C PHE A 134 0.24 -1.25 7.73
N HIS A 135 0.24 -2.58 7.58
CA HIS A 135 -0.97 -3.40 7.59
C HIS A 135 -1.07 -4.31 8.82
N ILE A 136 -0.18 -4.13 9.82
CA ILE A 136 -0.29 -4.81 11.11
C ILE A 136 -1.41 -4.16 11.93
N ASP A 137 -2.38 -4.98 12.37
CA ASP A 137 -3.36 -4.59 13.37
C ASP A 137 -2.77 -4.76 14.77
N LYS A 138 -2.73 -3.68 15.56
CA LYS A 138 -2.19 -3.65 16.93
C LYS A 138 -2.90 -4.64 17.86
N LYS A 139 -4.17 -4.94 17.61
CA LYS A 139 -4.95 -5.88 18.44
C LYS A 139 -4.73 -7.33 18.04
N HIS A 140 -4.31 -7.57 16.79
CA HIS A 140 -4.21 -8.90 16.22
C HIS A 140 -2.96 -9.02 15.34
N TYR A 141 -1.80 -9.15 16.00
CA TYR A 141 -0.58 -9.60 15.33
C TYR A 141 -0.86 -10.93 14.61
N PHE A 142 -0.49 -11.02 13.33
CA PHE A 142 -0.79 -12.17 12.46
C PHE A 142 -2.28 -12.46 12.20
N SER A 143 -3.12 -11.42 12.22
CA SER A 143 -4.51 -11.55 11.78
C SER A 143 -4.63 -12.14 10.37
N LYS A 144 -5.81 -12.68 10.04
CA LYS A 144 -6.11 -13.12 8.65
C LYS A 144 -5.85 -12.00 7.63
N GLN A 145 -5.98 -10.73 8.03
CA GLN A 145 -5.73 -9.57 7.20
C GLN A 145 -4.24 -9.43 6.87
N PHE A 146 -3.37 -9.59 7.86
CA PHE A 146 -1.92 -9.58 7.66
C PHE A 146 -1.47 -10.67 6.69
N LYS A 147 -2.01 -11.89 6.82
CA LYS A 147 -1.69 -13.01 5.91
C LYS A 147 -2.11 -12.76 4.47
N LEU A 148 -3.22 -12.04 4.26
CA LEU A 148 -3.67 -11.66 2.91
C LEU A 148 -2.75 -10.62 2.26
N MET A 149 -1.97 -9.87 3.04
CA MET A 149 -1.10 -8.80 2.53
C MET A 149 0.33 -9.25 2.19
N ILE A 150 0.81 -10.41 2.66
CA ILE A 150 2.22 -10.80 2.43
C ILE A 150 2.50 -11.00 0.93
N PHE A 151 1.60 -11.69 0.22
CA PHE A 151 1.78 -11.94 -1.20
C PHE A 151 1.67 -10.65 -2.04
N PRO A 152 0.66 -9.77 -1.87
CA PRO A 152 0.65 -8.45 -2.51
C PRO A 152 1.89 -7.60 -2.24
N ALA A 153 2.38 -7.55 -1.00
CA ALA A 153 3.56 -6.76 -0.64
C ALA A 153 4.81 -7.20 -1.39
N ILE A 154 5.04 -8.53 -1.47
CA ILE A 154 6.14 -9.12 -2.24
C ILE A 154 5.94 -8.87 -3.73
N PHE A 155 4.75 -9.17 -4.26
CA PHE A 155 4.45 -9.04 -5.68
C PHE A 155 4.69 -7.62 -6.19
N TRP A 156 4.13 -6.60 -5.54
CA TRP A 156 4.31 -5.22 -5.97
C TRP A 156 5.77 -4.76 -5.86
N SER A 157 6.49 -5.19 -4.83
CA SER A 157 7.92 -4.87 -4.69
C SER A 157 8.76 -5.49 -5.81
N ILE A 158 8.47 -6.73 -6.22
CA ILE A 158 9.12 -7.37 -7.38
C ILE A 158 8.77 -6.65 -8.68
N MET A 159 7.48 -6.36 -8.91
CA MET A 159 7.06 -5.67 -10.13
C MET A 159 7.70 -4.29 -10.27
N PHE A 160 7.80 -3.55 -9.16
CA PHE A 160 8.49 -2.27 -9.14
C PHE A 160 9.98 -2.41 -9.48
N ALA A 161 10.64 -3.42 -8.92
CA ALA A 161 12.04 -3.70 -9.19
C ALA A 161 12.28 -4.05 -10.68
N ILE A 162 11.35 -4.77 -11.33
CA ILE A 162 11.43 -5.10 -12.76
C ILE A 162 11.21 -3.86 -13.65
N GLN A 163 10.18 -3.07 -13.33
CA GLN A 163 9.86 -1.85 -14.06
C GLN A 163 9.19 -0.84 -13.12
N PRO A 164 9.90 0.22 -12.70
CA PRO A 164 9.36 1.22 -11.78
C PRO A 164 8.11 1.89 -12.36
N ASN A 165 6.95 1.63 -11.77
CA ASN A 165 5.68 2.21 -12.20
C ASN A 165 4.68 2.31 -11.04
N VAL A 166 4.68 3.44 -10.35
CA VAL A 166 3.80 3.64 -9.19
C VAL A 166 2.34 3.84 -9.55
N ILE A 167 2.02 4.29 -10.76
CA ILE A 167 0.63 4.50 -11.19
C ILE A 167 -0.07 3.16 -11.35
N LEU A 168 0.53 2.22 -12.08
CA LEU A 168 -0.06 0.90 -12.30
C LEU A 168 -0.17 0.11 -10.98
N LEU A 169 0.91 0.07 -10.20
CA LEU A 169 0.90 -0.62 -8.90
C LEU A 169 -0.05 0.05 -7.91
N GLY A 170 -0.12 1.38 -7.91
CA GLY A 170 -1.01 2.17 -7.06
C GLY A 170 -2.47 1.96 -7.42
N THR A 171 -2.78 1.85 -8.71
CA THR A 171 -4.12 1.53 -9.22
C THR A 171 -4.54 0.12 -8.79
N SER A 172 -3.66 -0.87 -8.99
CA SER A 172 -3.87 -2.25 -8.52
C SER A 172 -4.14 -2.29 -7.02
N HIS A 173 -3.32 -1.59 -6.23
CA HIS A 173 -3.50 -1.49 -4.79
C HIS A 173 -4.82 -0.82 -4.39
N GLY A 174 -5.16 0.33 -5.01
CA GLY A 174 -6.39 1.06 -4.71
C GLY A 174 -7.66 0.25 -5.03
N ILE A 175 -7.67 -0.44 -6.17
CA ILE A 175 -8.76 -1.36 -6.53
C ILE A 175 -8.89 -2.46 -5.46
N LEU A 176 -7.79 -3.15 -5.13
CA LEU A 176 -7.83 -4.24 -4.15
C LEU A 176 -8.21 -3.78 -2.75
N ALA A 177 -7.74 -2.60 -2.33
CA ALA A 177 -8.09 -2.02 -1.04
C ALA A 177 -9.59 -1.65 -0.98
N SER A 178 -10.17 -1.12 -2.06
CA SER A 178 -11.61 -0.81 -2.12
C SER A 178 -12.48 -2.08 -2.03
N VAL A 179 -12.10 -3.14 -2.75
CA VAL A 179 -12.78 -4.44 -2.75
C VAL A 179 -12.64 -5.13 -1.39
N TYR A 180 -11.44 -5.10 -0.82
CA TYR A 180 -11.16 -5.61 0.52
C TYR A 180 -12.02 -4.89 1.58
N TYR A 181 -12.11 -3.56 1.50
CA TYR A 181 -12.89 -2.77 2.44
C TYR A 181 -14.36 -3.19 2.44
N ILE A 182 -14.95 -3.43 1.25
CA ILE A 182 -16.35 -3.85 1.17
C ILE A 182 -16.55 -5.27 1.68
N PHE A 183 -15.78 -6.23 1.18
CA PHE A 183 -16.09 -7.64 1.39
C PHE A 183 -15.54 -8.20 2.70
N ILE A 184 -14.50 -7.59 3.27
CA ILE A 184 -13.84 -8.09 4.48
C ILE A 184 -14.04 -7.13 5.65
N HIS A 185 -13.79 -5.84 5.46
CA HIS A 185 -13.76 -4.86 6.57
C HIS A 185 -15.15 -4.27 6.91
N GLY A 186 -16.00 -4.01 5.91
CA GLY A 186 -17.29 -3.32 6.06
C GLY A 186 -18.28 -4.01 7.00
N LYS A 187 -18.08 -5.30 7.28
CA LYS A 187 -18.85 -6.03 8.31
C LYS A 187 -18.60 -5.56 9.73
N ASN A 188 -17.36 -5.20 10.07
CA ASN A 188 -17.02 -4.83 11.44
C ASN A 188 -17.61 -3.47 11.81
N ILE A 189 -17.65 -2.53 10.86
CA ILE A 189 -18.20 -1.18 11.08
C ILE A 189 -19.72 -1.20 11.28
N ILE A 190 -20.44 -2.09 10.58
CA ILE A 190 -21.90 -2.21 10.72
C ILE A 190 -22.26 -2.92 12.04
N LYS A 191 -21.46 -3.89 12.48
CA LYS A 191 -21.69 -4.59 13.77
C LYS A 191 -21.35 -3.77 15.01
N GLU A 192 -20.52 -2.73 14.91
CA GLU A 192 -20.19 -1.87 16.06
C GLU A 192 -21.21 -0.72 16.27
N LYS A 193 -22.20 -0.58 15.38
CA LYS A 193 -23.20 0.50 15.42
C LYS A 193 -24.64 0.03 15.70
N PHE A 194 -24.84 -1.25 15.97
CA PHE A 194 -26.10 -1.87 16.38
C PHE A 194 -25.83 -2.91 17.46
#